data_AF-A0A2D9RYT6-F1
#
_entry.id   AF-A0A2D9RYT6-F1
#
_cell.length_a   1.000
_cell.length_b   1.000
_cell.length_c   1.000
_cell.angle_alpha   90.00
_cell.angle_beta   90.00
_cell.angle_gamma   90.00
#
_symmetry.space_group_name_H-M   'P 1'
#
loop_
_entity.id
_entity.type
_entity.pdbx_description
1 polymer ?
#
loop_
_entity_poly.entity_id
_entity_poly.type
_entity_poly.pdbx_seq_one_letter_code
_entity_poly.pdbx_strand_id
1 'polypeptide(L)'
;MTNSTQQPESIVIVGGGTAGWMCAAYLAAKWSKRYRITLIESAQIGTVGVGEGSTPFLKQFFAELGWQESDWMPACDATYKTGIEFSNWSNSKRFKRYFHP
;
A
#
# COMPACT_ATOMS: atom_id res chain seq x y z
N MET A 1 -23.48 37.04 -4.24
CA MET A 1 -22.40 36.22 -3.66
C MET A 1 -22.19 35.03 -4.59
N THR A 2 -21.30 35.16 -5.57
CA THR A 2 -20.95 34.05 -6.47
C THR A 2 -20.07 33.08 -5.70
N ASN A 3 -20.64 31.96 -5.25
CA ASN A 3 -19.86 30.81 -4.78
C ASN A 3 -19.10 30.24 -5.98
N SER A 4 -17.91 30.79 -6.23
CA SER A 4 -16.90 30.12 -7.02
C SER A 4 -16.46 28.91 -6.21
N THR A 5 -16.93 27.72 -6.57
CA THR A 5 -16.36 26.46 -6.10
C THR A 5 -14.99 26.28 -6.75
N GLN A 6 -14.03 27.07 -6.28
CA GLN A 6 -12.66 27.03 -6.74
C GLN A 6 -12.10 25.64 -6.45
N GLN A 7 -11.60 24.97 -7.48
CA GLN A 7 -11.07 23.63 -7.31
C GLN A 7 -9.86 23.65 -6.37
N PRO A 8 -9.77 22.71 -5.42
CA PRO A 8 -8.65 22.69 -4.48
C PRO A 8 -7.33 22.47 -5.23
N GLU A 9 -6.34 23.33 -5.01
CA GLU A 9 -5.04 23.25 -5.69
C GLU A 9 -4.03 22.36 -4.95
N SER A 10 -4.31 22.00 -3.69
CA SER A 10 -3.40 21.26 -2.83
C SER A 10 -4.08 20.15 -2.04
N ILE A 11 -3.34 19.05 -1.87
CA ILE A 11 -3.73 17.89 -1.06
C ILE A 11 -2.67 17.69 0.02
N VAL A 12 -3.11 17.60 1.28
CA VAL A 12 -2.24 17.31 2.43
C VAL A 12 -2.60 15.94 3.00
N ILE A 13 -1.61 15.06 3.10
CA ILE A 13 -1.71 13.73 3.71
C ILE A 13 -1.08 13.84 5.10
N VAL A 14 -1.88 13.60 6.15
CA VAL A 14 -1.42 13.64 7.54
C VAL A 14 -1.26 12.21 8.04
N GLY A 15 -0.01 11.77 8.18
CA GLY A 15 0.37 10.41 8.52
C GLY A 15 1.23 9.78 7.42
N GLY A 16 2.33 9.17 7.84
CA GLY A 16 3.25 8.41 6.98
C GLY A 16 2.92 6.93 6.93
N GLY A 17 3.96 6.10 7.04
CA GLY A 17 3.85 4.65 6.94
C GLY A 17 3.30 4.18 5.59
N THR A 18 2.89 2.91 5.52
CA THR A 18 2.39 2.30 4.27
C THR A 18 1.22 3.07 3.68
N ALA A 19 0.22 3.43 4.50
CA ALA A 19 -0.98 4.13 4.03
C ALA A 19 -0.66 5.52 3.44
N GLY A 20 0.11 6.34 4.16
CA GLY A 20 0.44 7.71 3.73
C GLY A 20 1.30 7.71 2.46
N TRP A 21 2.37 6.92 2.45
CA TRP A 21 3.32 6.89 1.33
C TRP A 21 2.75 6.22 0.08
N MET A 22 1.92 5.17 0.19
CA MET A 22 1.21 4.62 -0.98
C MET A 22 0.22 5.64 -1.57
N CYS A 23 -0.53 6.35 -0.72
CA CYS A 23 -1.41 7.42 -1.17
C CYS A 23 -0.62 8.54 -1.89
N ALA A 24 0.46 9.02 -1.28
CA ALA A 24 1.32 10.05 -1.86
C ALA A 24 1.91 9.63 -3.22
N ALA A 25 2.43 8.40 -3.31
CA ALA A 25 3.02 7.88 -4.54
C ALA A 25 2.00 7.81 -5.68
N TYR A 26 0.79 7.32 -5.39
CA TYR A 26 -0.28 7.23 -6.40
C TYR A 26 -0.75 8.62 -6.85
N LEU A 27 -1.03 9.52 -5.91
CA LEU A 27 -1.45 10.89 -6.23
C LEU A 27 -0.36 11.63 -7.01
N ALA A 28 0.92 11.46 -6.66
CA ALA A 28 2.03 12.11 -7.35
C ALA A 28 2.18 11.57 -8.77
N ALA A 29 2.08 10.26 -8.97
CA ALA A 29 2.17 9.64 -10.28
C ALA A 29 1.02 10.06 -11.21
N LYS A 30 -0.21 10.18 -10.69
CA LYS A 30 -1.38 10.48 -11.52
C LYS A 30 -1.69 11.97 -11.64
N TRP A 31 -1.49 12.77 -10.59
CA TRP A 31 -2.06 14.12 -10.47
C TRP A 31 -1.10 15.22 -10.02
N SER A 32 0.21 14.99 -9.95
CA SER A 32 1.20 16.02 -9.59
C SER A 32 1.18 17.26 -10.49
N LYS A 33 0.75 17.13 -11.75
CA LYS A 33 0.58 18.27 -12.68
C LYS A 33 -0.60 19.19 -12.32
N ARG A 34 -1.54 18.70 -11.51
CA ARG A 34 -2.79 19.40 -11.16
C ARG A 34 -2.82 19.83 -9.70
N TYR A 35 -2.27 19.02 -8.80
CA TYR A 35 -2.33 19.27 -7.37
C TYR A 35 -0.93 19.29 -6.76
N ARG A 36 -0.70 20.24 -5.86
CA ARG A 36 0.45 20.19 -4.94
C ARG A 36 0.17 19.18 -3.84
N ILE A 37 1.00 18.15 -3.73
CA ILE A 37 0.84 17.07 -2.76
C ILE A 37 1.88 17.23 -1.66
N THR A 38 1.44 17.24 -0.40
CA THR A 38 2.30 17.33 0.78
C THR A 38 1.97 16.20 1.74
N LEU A 39 2.98 15.48 2.22
CA LEU A 39 2.84 14.49 3.28
C LEU A 39 3.52 15.03 4.55
N ILE A 40 2.82 14.91 5.68
CA ILE A 40 3.33 15.27 6.99
C ILE A 40 3.31 14.00 7.85
N GLU A 41 4.48 13.54 8.28
CA GLU A 41 4.62 12.40 9.17
C GLU A 41 5.38 12.77 10.45
N SER A 42 5.14 12.02 11.52
CA SER A 42 5.83 12.20 12.79
C SER A 42 7.17 11.49 12.77
N ALA A 43 8.26 12.22 13.06
CA ALA A 43 9.58 11.62 13.24
C ALA A 43 9.67 10.68 14.46
N GLN A 44 8.70 10.74 15.38
CA GLN A 44 8.69 9.96 16.63
C GLN A 44 7.98 8.61 16.49
N ILE A 45 7.14 8.44 15.46
CA ILE A 45 6.35 7.22 15.28
C ILE A 45 6.97 6.43 14.12
N GLY A 46 7.73 5.38 14.46
CA GLY A 46 8.29 4.46 13.49
C GLY A 46 7.27 3.45 12.97
N THR A 47 7.65 2.73 11.91
CA THR A 47 6.91 1.57 11.42
C THR A 47 7.08 0.37 12.36
N VAL A 48 6.03 -0.44 12.51
CA VAL A 48 6.15 -1.74 13.19
C VAL A 48 6.79 -2.72 12.20
N GLY A 49 8.04 -3.12 12.45
CA GLY A 49 8.83 -3.97 11.57
C GLY A 49 8.52 -5.47 11.67
N VAL A 50 7.27 -5.87 11.42
CA VAL A 50 6.88 -7.29 11.39
C VAL A 50 6.30 -7.58 10.00
N GLY A 51 7.00 -8.38 9.19
CA GLY A 51 6.71 -8.53 7.75
C GLY A 51 5.22 -8.66 7.42
N GLU A 52 4.77 -7.90 6.42
CA GLU A 52 3.36 -7.82 6.01
C GLU A 52 3.09 -8.66 4.75
N GLY A 53 1.98 -9.39 4.74
CA GLY A 53 1.53 -10.12 3.56
C GLY A 53 0.58 -9.27 2.71
N SER A 54 0.67 -9.37 1.39
CA SER A 54 -0.22 -8.67 0.45
C SER A 54 -1.10 -9.63 -0.37
N THR A 55 -1.79 -9.10 -1.37
CA THR A 55 -2.52 -9.84 -2.41
C THR A 55 -1.96 -9.45 -3.79
N PRO A 56 -2.33 -10.14 -4.88
CA PRO A 56 -1.82 -9.82 -6.23
C PRO A 56 -2.03 -8.37 -6.69
N PHE A 57 -2.96 -7.63 -6.08
CA PHE A 57 -3.19 -6.21 -6.37
C PHE A 57 -1.99 -5.31 -6.06
N LEU A 58 -1.11 -5.68 -5.12
CA LEU A 58 0.07 -4.86 -4.81
C LEU A 58 1.03 -4.79 -6.02
N LYS A 59 1.20 -5.91 -6.74
CA LYS A 59 1.98 -5.94 -7.99
C LYS A 59 1.37 -5.01 -9.04
N GLN A 60 0.05 -5.02 -9.19
CA GLN A 60 -0.65 -4.14 -10.13
C GLN A 60 -0.48 -2.67 -9.76
N PHE A 61 -0.60 -2.34 -8.47
CA PHE A 61 -0.37 -1.00 -7.96
C PHE A 61 1.03 -0.47 -8.35
N PHE A 62 2.10 -1.23 -8.08
CA PHE A 62 3.45 -0.79 -8.44
C PHE A 62 3.67 -0.73 -9.95
N ALA A 63 3.09 -1.65 -10.73
CA ALA A 63 3.13 -1.57 -12.19
C ALA A 63 2.45 -0.30 -12.73
N GLU A 64 1.32 0.12 -12.14
CA GLU A 64 0.63 1.36 -12.50
C GLU A 64 1.44 2.64 -12.18
N LEU A 65 2.38 2.55 -11.23
CA LEU A 65 3.34 3.59 -10.90
C LEU A 65 4.63 3.49 -11.76
N GLY A 66 4.75 2.47 -12.60
CA GLY A 66 5.91 2.23 -13.45
C GLY A 66 7.10 1.61 -12.72
N TRP A 67 6.89 0.99 -11.57
CA TRP A 67 7.96 0.34 -10.79
C TRP A 67 8.06 -1.15 -11.12
N GLN A 68 9.24 -1.57 -11.56
CA GLN A 68 9.49 -2.97 -11.89
C GLN A 68 9.72 -3.80 -10.63
N GLU A 69 9.25 -5.05 -10.63
CA GLU A 69 9.46 -6.01 -9.53
C GLU A 69 10.94 -6.20 -9.20
N SER A 70 11.81 -6.17 -10.22
CA SER A 70 13.27 -6.24 -10.05
C SER A 70 13.85 -5.13 -9.18
N ASP A 71 13.16 -4.00 -9.08
CA ASP A 71 13.66 -2.80 -8.41
C ASP A 71 13.07 -2.69 -6.99
N TRP A 72 11.75 -2.86 -6.85
CA TRP A 72 11.09 -2.64 -5.56
C TRP A 72 11.17 -3.87 -4.64
N MET A 73 11.18 -5.10 -5.16
CA MET A 73 11.20 -6.28 -4.31
C MET A 73 12.47 -6.38 -3.45
N PRO A 74 13.69 -6.20 -4.00
CA PRO A 74 14.91 -6.22 -3.20
C PRO A 74 14.98 -5.06 -2.20
N ALA A 75 14.43 -3.89 -2.54
CA ALA A 75 14.42 -2.73 -1.65
C ALA A 75 13.49 -2.91 -0.43
N CYS A 76 12.58 -3.89 -0.47
CA CYS A 76 11.62 -4.17 0.59
C CYS A 76 11.84 -5.55 1.26
N ASP A 77 12.94 -6.24 0.97
CA ASP A 77 13.19 -7.63 1.40
C ASP A 77 11.99 -8.56 1.07
N ALA A 78 11.34 -8.31 -0.08
CA ALA A 78 10.08 -8.96 -0.42
C ALA A 78 10.30 -10.38 -1.01
N THR A 79 9.32 -11.24 -0.78
CA THR A 79 9.24 -12.58 -1.38
C THR A 79 7.89 -12.80 -2.04
N TYR A 80 7.78 -13.82 -2.89
CA TYR A 80 6.51 -14.20 -3.49
C TYR A 80 5.61 -14.91 -2.47
N LYS A 81 4.41 -14.36 -2.26
CA LYS A 81 3.33 -15.03 -1.53
C LYS A 81 2.39 -15.73 -2.53
N THR A 82 2.32 -17.05 -2.47
CA THR A 82 1.53 -17.88 -3.39
C THR A 82 0.19 -18.36 -2.82
N GLY A 83 -0.17 -17.90 -1.62
CA GLY A 83 -1.41 -18.25 -0.94
C GLY A 83 -1.31 -18.14 0.58
N ILE A 84 -2.30 -18.68 1.27
CA ILE A 84 -2.39 -18.73 2.74
C ILE A 84 -2.73 -20.16 3.14
N GLU A 85 -1.92 -20.73 4.03
CA GLU A 85 -2.28 -21.99 4.69
C GLU A 85 -3.04 -21.73 5.99
N PHE A 86 -4.19 -22.37 6.11
CA PHE A 86 -4.99 -22.36 7.33
C PHE A 86 -4.83 -23.70 8.03
N SER A 87 -4.00 -23.72 9.08
CA SER A 87 -3.76 -24.90 9.93
C SER A 87 -4.58 -24.84 11.21
N ASN A 88 -5.27 -25.94 11.55
CA ASN A 88 -6.11 -26.11 12.75
C ASN A 88 -7.30 -25.14 12.87
N TRP A 89 -7.79 -24.60 11.75
CA TRP A 89 -8.98 -23.73 11.73
C TRP A 89 -10.31 -24.50 11.80
N SER A 90 -10.31 -25.81 11.47
CA SER A 90 -11.51 -26.64 11.54
C SER A 90 -11.62 -27.40 12.86
N ASN A 91 -12.81 -27.46 13.42
CA ASN A 91 -13.13 -28.34 14.57
C ASN A 91 -13.19 -29.83 14.17
N SER A 92 -13.10 -30.16 12.89
CA SER A 92 -13.09 -31.54 12.40
C SER A 92 -11.70 -32.15 12.45
N LYS A 93 -11.56 -33.30 13.13
CA LYS A 93 -10.31 -34.09 13.12
C LYS A 93 -9.88 -34.55 11.73
N ARG A 94 -10.79 -34.54 10.74
CA ARG A 94 -10.52 -34.91 9.34
C ARG A 94 -9.88 -33.78 8.53
N PHE A 95 -10.10 -32.51 8.90
CA PHE A 95 -9.65 -31.34 8.13
C PHE A 95 -8.63 -30.52 8.94
N LYS A 96 -7.39 -31.02 9.02
CA LYS A 96 -6.33 -30.39 9.83
C LYS A 96 -5.72 -29.14 9.20
N ARG A 97 -5.68 -29.05 7.86
CA ARG A 97 -5.17 -27.89 7.13
C ARG A 97 -5.82 -27.78 5.75
N TYR A 98 -5.91 -26.57 5.21
CA TYR A 98 -6.19 -26.32 3.80
C TYR A 98 -5.36 -25.14 3.29
N PHE A 99 -5.12 -25.11 1.98
CA PHE A 99 -4.39 -24.02 1.31
C PHE A 99 -5.37 -23.20 0.47
N HIS A 100 -5.39 -21.88 0.69
CA HIS A 100 -6.07 -20.91 -0.15
C HIS A 100 -5.02 -20.28 -1.07
N PRO A 101 -4.91 -20.72 -2.33
CA PRO A 101 -3.98 -20.11 -3.28
C PRO A 101 -4.34 -18.63 -3.53
#